data_AF-A0A6S6W885-F1
#
_entry.id   AF-A0A6S6W885-F1
#
_cell.length_a   1.000
_cell.length_b   1.000
_cell.length_c   1.000
_cell.angle_alpha   90.00
_cell.angle_beta   90.00
_cell.angle_gamma   90.00
#
_symmetry.space_group_name_H-M   'P 1'
#
loop_
_entity.id
_entity.type
_entity.pdbx_description
1 polymer ?
#
loop_
_entity_poly.entity_id
_entity_poly.type
_entity_poly.pdbx_seq_one_letter_code
_entity_poly.pdbx_strand_id
1 'polypeptide(L)'
;MNEDAPTLDEIIGLTRQELTTAQAPDPIRECGRAALLLLPIDPDICLKLAYQKLHDVPYKDVKTCWRRLYTDASLYQVLKLAEGRCERDEIDQVVRLLDMTLILTGAPGREELVELWFAALKVALTTTAPEVEAHDPGRPLKRRKLSSSCQSSSIPTSFPVDFPNPAPTLQYPIQRRKELSLSAFQKMVSNTKTHSPLVIEGAIQHWPALEERPWNNPRYLLEQTLRGRRLIPVEVGKSYTDEGWGQRIITFREFMETYMLDDPAEATEPTEDNHNNQNRGAYESESDAAPPSKNAQKRPTGYLAQHDLFAQIPSLRADISIPDYCYSEPAPSPHLTHIKPVAKLDEPLLNAWFGPAGTISPLHTDPYHNMLAQVVGYKYVRLYAPDETPNLHPRSVDENGVDMSNTSQVDLDEAMALFPHVSSCETRESNNEHEALNAARTLFEHHFPGFKDAKYIDAILGPGECLYLPVGWWHYIRSLTPSFSVSFWFN
;
A
#
# COMPACT_ATOMS: atom_id res chain seq x y z
N MET A 1 10.39 -17.05 -18.61
CA MET A 1 11.74 -16.99 -18.01
C MET A 1 11.77 -17.85 -16.75
N ASN A 2 11.62 -19.19 -16.88
CA ASN A 2 11.53 -20.12 -15.74
C ASN A 2 12.65 -21.19 -15.75
N GLU A 3 13.66 -21.08 -16.63
CA GLU A 3 14.67 -22.14 -16.78
C GLU A 3 15.88 -21.98 -15.83
N ASP A 4 16.04 -20.84 -15.14
CA ASP A 4 17.22 -20.55 -14.31
C ASP A 4 16.95 -20.48 -12.78
N ALA A 5 15.72 -20.76 -12.32
CA ALA A 5 15.41 -20.70 -10.89
C ALA A 5 15.98 -21.92 -10.14
N PRO A 6 16.70 -21.73 -9.01
CA PRO A 6 17.26 -22.84 -8.26
C PRO A 6 16.17 -23.72 -7.66
N THR A 7 16.43 -25.02 -7.58
CA THR A 7 15.64 -25.96 -6.79
C THR A 7 15.76 -25.66 -5.29
N LEU A 8 14.86 -26.22 -4.48
CA LEU A 8 14.92 -26.04 -3.03
C LEU A 8 16.24 -26.56 -2.43
N ASP A 9 16.75 -27.68 -2.94
CA ASP A 9 18.03 -28.25 -2.49
C ASP A 9 19.23 -27.36 -2.87
N GLU A 10 19.23 -26.79 -4.08
CA GLU A 10 20.27 -25.87 -4.53
C GLU A 10 20.30 -24.59 -3.71
N ILE A 11 19.14 -23.97 -3.43
CA ILE A 11 19.09 -22.73 -2.64
C ILE A 11 19.45 -22.97 -1.18
N ILE A 12 19.10 -24.14 -0.60
CA ILE A 12 19.57 -24.55 0.73
C ILE A 12 21.10 -24.64 0.75
N GLY A 13 21.70 -25.30 -0.24
CA GLY A 13 23.15 -25.43 -0.37
C GLY A 13 23.85 -24.07 -0.50
N LEU A 14 23.35 -23.21 -1.40
CA LEU A 14 23.88 -21.86 -1.60
C LEU A 14 23.78 -21.02 -0.34
N THR A 15 22.65 -21.08 0.38
CA THR A 15 22.45 -20.33 1.62
C THR A 15 23.45 -20.76 2.71
N ARG A 16 23.71 -22.06 2.87
CA ARG A 16 24.73 -22.55 3.80
C ARG A 16 26.12 -22.03 3.43
N GLN A 17 26.46 -22.05 2.15
CA GLN A 17 27.74 -21.53 1.67
C GLN A 17 27.87 -20.04 1.96
N GLU A 18 26.86 -19.25 1.63
CA GLU A 18 26.85 -17.80 1.84
C GLU A 18 26.94 -17.41 3.32
N LEU A 19 26.23 -18.10 4.20
CA LEU A 19 26.25 -17.85 5.65
C LEU A 19 27.55 -18.26 6.36
N THR A 20 28.35 -19.12 5.74
CA THR A 20 29.63 -19.61 6.30
C THR A 20 30.85 -18.99 5.61
N THR A 21 30.68 -18.41 4.43
CA THR A 21 31.75 -17.74 3.70
C THR A 21 32.01 -16.36 4.28
N ALA A 22 33.23 -16.14 4.78
CA ALA A 22 33.61 -14.85 5.33
C ALA A 22 33.78 -13.80 4.23
N GLN A 23 32.90 -12.80 4.19
CA GLN A 23 33.09 -11.61 3.35
C GLN A 23 33.99 -10.58 4.07
N ALA A 24 34.77 -9.79 3.31
CA ALA A 24 35.68 -8.80 3.87
C ALA A 24 35.67 -7.50 3.05
N PRO A 25 35.37 -6.33 3.65
CA PRO A 25 34.87 -6.13 5.02
C PRO A 25 33.36 -6.43 5.14
N ASP A 26 32.96 -7.27 6.11
CA ASP A 26 31.55 -7.57 6.42
C ASP A 26 31.08 -6.79 7.66
N PRO A 27 30.07 -5.89 7.54
CA PRO A 27 29.54 -5.10 8.65
C PRO A 27 29.03 -5.92 9.83
N ILE A 28 28.60 -7.17 9.63
CA ILE A 28 28.08 -8.03 10.72
C ILE A 28 29.10 -8.23 11.85
N ARG A 29 30.40 -8.06 11.54
CA ARG A 29 31.50 -8.20 12.51
C ARG A 29 31.42 -7.19 13.65
N GLU A 30 30.78 -6.04 13.45
CA GLU A 30 30.59 -5.04 14.50
C GLU A 30 29.60 -5.48 15.59
N CYS A 31 28.80 -6.53 15.37
CA CYS A 31 27.95 -7.11 16.41
C CYS A 31 28.75 -7.85 17.51
N GLY A 32 30.03 -8.10 17.27
CA GLY A 32 30.94 -8.73 18.21
C GLY A 32 30.95 -10.26 18.14
N ARG A 33 32.06 -10.84 18.60
CA ARG A 33 32.37 -12.28 18.46
C ARG A 33 31.32 -13.19 19.11
N ALA A 34 30.74 -12.80 20.23
CA ALA A 34 29.76 -13.61 20.95
C ALA A 34 28.48 -13.83 20.12
N ALA A 35 27.95 -12.78 19.50
CA ALA A 35 26.77 -12.88 18.63
C ALA A 35 27.04 -13.77 17.42
N LEU A 36 28.21 -13.62 16.78
CA LEU A 36 28.58 -14.41 15.61
C LEU A 36 28.77 -15.90 15.92
N LEU A 37 29.32 -16.24 17.09
CA LEU A 37 29.47 -17.63 17.51
C LEU A 37 28.12 -18.30 17.84
N LEU A 38 27.13 -17.52 18.29
CA LEU A 38 25.79 -18.02 18.59
C LEU A 38 24.94 -18.21 17.34
N LEU A 39 25.17 -17.43 16.28
CA LEU A 39 24.37 -17.41 15.06
C LEU A 39 24.05 -18.81 14.48
N PRO A 40 25.01 -19.73 14.27
CA PRO A 40 24.72 -21.08 13.77
C PRO A 40 24.18 -22.05 14.84
N ILE A 41 24.27 -21.71 16.13
CA ILE A 41 23.88 -22.58 17.26
C ILE A 41 22.44 -22.29 17.68
N ASP A 42 22.12 -21.02 17.87
CA ASP A 42 20.82 -20.53 18.33
C ASP A 42 20.49 -19.19 17.64
N PRO A 43 19.99 -19.25 16.40
CA PRO A 43 19.63 -18.05 15.65
C PRO A 43 18.45 -17.29 16.29
N ASP A 44 17.61 -17.92 17.13
CA ASP A 44 16.50 -17.27 17.81
C ASP A 44 16.97 -16.19 18.80
N ILE A 45 18.05 -16.45 19.53
CA ILE A 45 18.66 -15.46 20.43
C ILE A 45 19.23 -14.28 19.63
N CYS A 46 19.93 -14.56 18.53
CA CYS A 46 20.49 -13.52 17.67
C CYS A 46 19.41 -12.66 17.03
N LEU A 47 18.30 -13.26 16.57
CA LEU A 47 17.16 -12.56 16.01
C LEU A 47 16.53 -11.61 17.03
N LYS A 48 16.31 -12.07 18.27
CA LYS A 48 15.77 -11.23 19.37
C LYS A 48 16.68 -10.06 19.70
N LEU A 49 17.99 -10.30 19.81
CA LEU A 49 18.97 -9.24 20.06
C LEU A 49 18.95 -8.22 18.93
N ALA A 50 19.03 -8.67 17.67
CA ALA A 50 19.02 -7.79 16.52
C ALA A 50 17.72 -6.97 16.47
N TYR A 51 16.57 -7.60 16.68
CA TYR A 51 15.27 -6.93 16.72
C TYR A 51 15.23 -5.81 17.76
N GLN A 52 15.70 -6.05 18.99
CA GLN A 52 15.80 -5.00 20.01
C GLN A 52 16.68 -3.85 19.51
N LYS A 53 17.85 -4.16 18.94
CA LYS A 53 18.78 -3.15 18.41
C LYS A 53 18.24 -2.35 17.22
N LEU A 54 17.35 -2.91 16.41
CA LEU A 54 16.66 -2.18 15.35
C LEU A 54 15.68 -1.13 15.92
N HIS A 55 15.20 -1.29 17.16
CA HIS A 55 14.21 -0.42 17.80
C HIS A 55 14.81 0.47 18.91
N ASP A 56 16.10 0.35 19.20
CA ASP A 56 16.80 1.17 20.21
C ASP A 56 16.93 2.65 19.77
N VAL A 57 16.95 2.91 18.45
CA VAL A 57 17.17 4.23 17.84
C VAL A 57 16.26 4.42 16.62
N PRO A 58 16.05 5.66 16.14
CA PRO A 58 15.37 5.89 14.87
C PRO A 58 16.02 5.10 13.73
N TYR A 59 15.23 4.57 12.79
CA TYR A 59 15.72 3.64 11.77
C TYR A 59 16.91 4.18 10.95
N LYS A 60 16.92 5.49 10.65
CA LYS A 60 18.04 6.17 9.96
C LYS A 60 19.39 6.08 10.69
N ASP A 61 19.36 5.88 12.00
CA ASP A 61 20.52 5.81 12.88
C ASP A 61 20.88 4.36 13.24
N VAL A 62 20.10 3.38 12.77
CA VAL A 62 20.34 1.96 12.99
C VAL A 62 21.58 1.52 12.20
N LYS A 63 22.55 0.96 12.92
CA LYS A 63 23.77 0.42 12.31
C LYS A 63 23.48 -0.77 11.40
N THR A 64 24.16 -0.80 10.25
CA THR A 64 24.08 -1.90 9.28
C THR A 64 24.40 -3.27 9.88
N CYS A 65 25.27 -3.34 10.89
CA CYS A 65 25.61 -4.61 11.53
C CYS A 65 24.41 -5.32 12.17
N TRP A 66 23.49 -4.57 12.81
CA TRP A 66 22.29 -5.15 13.42
C TRP A 66 21.29 -5.61 12.35
N ARG A 67 21.20 -4.87 11.24
CA ARG A 67 20.43 -5.28 10.05
C ARG A 67 20.99 -6.57 9.45
N ARG A 68 22.33 -6.69 9.32
CA ARG A 68 23.01 -7.92 8.89
C ARG A 68 22.76 -9.09 9.86
N LEU A 69 22.84 -8.85 11.17
CA LEU A 69 22.64 -9.90 12.18
C LEU A 69 21.23 -10.48 12.13
N TYR A 70 20.20 -9.62 12.04
CA TYR A 70 18.81 -10.06 11.88
C TYR A 70 18.65 -10.87 10.59
N THR A 71 19.22 -10.39 9.48
CA THR A 71 19.16 -11.04 8.16
C THR A 71 19.74 -12.45 8.19
N ASP A 72 20.98 -12.60 8.64
CA ASP A 72 21.64 -13.91 8.65
C ASP A 72 21.00 -14.85 9.70
N ALA A 73 20.55 -14.34 10.85
CA ALA A 73 19.79 -15.13 11.83
C ALA A 73 18.47 -15.67 11.24
N SER A 74 17.72 -14.85 10.50
CA SER A 74 16.51 -15.29 9.79
C SER A 74 16.83 -16.38 8.76
N LEU A 75 17.91 -16.23 7.99
CA LEU A 75 18.31 -17.24 7.00
C LEU A 75 18.71 -18.59 7.65
N TYR A 76 19.35 -18.57 8.83
CA TYR A 76 19.58 -19.80 9.60
C TYR A 76 18.26 -20.45 10.05
N GLN A 77 17.24 -19.66 10.41
CA GLN A 77 15.90 -20.22 10.71
C GLN A 77 15.23 -20.80 9.47
N VAL A 78 15.36 -20.13 8.31
CA VAL A 78 14.86 -20.63 7.03
C VAL A 78 15.49 -21.98 6.69
N LEU A 79 16.82 -22.13 6.84
CA LEU A 79 17.50 -23.42 6.64
C LEU A 79 16.92 -24.52 7.54
N LYS A 80 16.73 -24.23 8.83
CA LYS A 80 16.18 -25.19 9.80
C LYS A 80 14.79 -25.67 9.41
N LEU A 81 13.94 -24.79 8.86
CA LEU A 81 12.61 -25.12 8.39
C LEU A 81 12.64 -25.89 7.06
N ALA A 82 13.46 -25.45 6.12
CA ALA A 82 13.51 -26.04 4.77
C ALA A 82 14.05 -27.48 4.76
N GLU A 83 14.94 -27.81 5.70
CA GLU A 83 15.51 -29.16 5.86
C GLU A 83 14.53 -30.20 6.42
N GLY A 84 13.40 -29.76 6.99
CA GLY A 84 12.38 -30.59 7.62
C GLY A 84 11.46 -31.37 6.68
N ARG A 85 11.63 -31.23 5.35
CA ARG A 85 10.65 -31.53 4.28
C ARG A 85 9.49 -30.53 4.28
N CYS A 86 9.72 -29.39 3.64
CA CYS A 86 8.79 -28.27 3.47
C CYS A 86 7.32 -28.69 3.26
N GLU A 87 6.56 -28.81 4.36
CA GLU A 87 5.10 -28.92 4.33
C GLU A 87 4.48 -27.53 4.06
N ARG A 88 3.16 -27.49 3.82
CA ARG A 88 2.45 -26.22 3.50
C ARG A 88 2.68 -25.14 4.56
N ASP A 89 2.59 -25.50 5.84
CA ASP A 89 2.73 -24.55 6.95
C ASP A 89 4.18 -24.05 7.10
N GLU A 90 5.16 -24.87 6.70
CA GLU A 90 6.58 -24.49 6.74
C GLU A 90 6.92 -23.47 5.64
N ILE A 91 6.32 -23.60 4.45
CA ILE A 91 6.47 -22.61 3.36
C ILE A 91 5.97 -21.24 3.81
N ASP A 92 4.80 -21.18 4.45
CA ASP A 92 4.22 -19.93 4.93
C ASP A 92 5.13 -19.26 5.97
N GLN A 93 5.72 -20.05 6.88
CA GLN A 93 6.68 -19.55 7.86
C GLN A 93 8.00 -19.08 7.21
N VAL A 94 8.51 -19.80 6.20
CA VAL A 94 9.71 -19.39 5.45
C VAL A 94 9.46 -18.07 4.73
N VAL A 95 8.34 -17.94 4.01
CA VAL A 95 7.96 -16.69 3.32
C VAL A 95 7.86 -15.54 4.32
N ARG A 96 7.24 -15.77 5.47
CA ARG A 96 7.16 -14.79 6.57
C ARG A 96 8.53 -14.34 7.04
N LEU A 97 9.48 -15.26 7.29
CA LEU A 97 10.83 -14.91 7.74
C LEU A 97 11.58 -14.08 6.69
N LEU A 98 11.49 -14.47 5.42
CA LEU A 98 12.14 -13.77 4.31
C LEU A 98 11.55 -12.36 4.10
N ASP A 99 10.23 -12.22 4.09
CA ASP A 99 9.58 -10.92 3.93
C ASP A 99 9.84 -10.00 5.13
N MET A 100 9.74 -10.50 6.37
CA MET A 100 10.08 -9.68 7.54
C MET A 100 11.54 -9.23 7.51
N THR A 101 12.44 -10.04 6.94
CA THR A 101 13.83 -9.66 6.73
C THR A 101 13.94 -8.51 5.73
N LEU A 102 13.29 -8.60 4.56
CA LEU A 102 13.28 -7.50 3.60
C LEU A 102 12.64 -6.23 4.17
N ILE A 103 11.47 -6.34 4.81
CA ILE A 103 10.71 -5.20 5.34
C ILE A 103 11.46 -4.50 6.47
N LEU A 104 12.02 -5.25 7.43
CA LEU A 104 12.66 -4.66 8.61
C LEU A 104 14.10 -4.23 8.39
N THR A 105 14.82 -4.90 7.48
CA THR A 105 16.26 -4.67 7.34
C THR A 105 16.71 -4.35 5.94
N GLY A 106 15.89 -4.59 4.90
CA GLY A 106 16.33 -4.54 3.52
C GLY A 106 17.32 -5.64 3.13
N ALA A 107 17.52 -6.65 3.99
CA ALA A 107 18.44 -7.78 3.77
C ALA A 107 19.85 -7.43 3.28
N PRO A 108 20.58 -6.46 3.89
CA PRO A 108 21.84 -5.95 3.35
C PRO A 108 22.82 -7.08 3.04
N GLY A 109 23.39 -7.13 1.84
CA GLY A 109 24.34 -8.15 1.39
C GLY A 109 23.76 -9.56 1.19
N ARG A 110 22.43 -9.72 1.24
CA ARG A 110 21.69 -10.98 1.03
C ARG A 110 20.44 -10.79 0.17
N GLU A 111 20.28 -9.63 -0.46
CA GLU A 111 19.11 -9.26 -1.25
C GLU A 111 18.86 -10.30 -2.35
N GLU A 112 19.87 -10.55 -3.19
CA GLU A 112 19.81 -11.55 -4.27
C GLU A 112 19.53 -12.97 -3.74
N LEU A 113 20.11 -13.33 -2.59
CA LEU A 113 19.89 -14.65 -1.99
C LEU A 113 18.43 -14.82 -1.54
N VAL A 114 17.85 -13.79 -0.94
CA VAL A 114 16.44 -13.79 -0.53
C VAL A 114 15.52 -13.82 -1.75
N GLU A 115 15.86 -13.12 -2.82
CA GLU A 115 15.12 -13.19 -4.09
C GLU A 115 15.15 -14.60 -4.69
N LEU A 116 16.32 -15.26 -4.72
CA LEU A 116 16.48 -16.63 -5.18
C LEU A 116 15.66 -17.62 -4.34
N TRP A 117 15.54 -17.40 -3.02
CA TRP A 117 14.62 -18.17 -2.18
C TRP A 117 13.17 -18.06 -2.65
N PHE A 118 12.67 -16.85 -2.93
CA PHE A 118 11.32 -16.70 -3.45
C PHE A 118 11.13 -17.36 -4.83
N ALA A 119 12.15 -17.29 -5.70
CA ALA A 119 12.14 -18.00 -6.97
C ALA A 119 12.05 -19.53 -6.79
N ALA A 120 12.87 -20.11 -5.91
CA ALA A 120 12.85 -21.54 -5.59
C ALA A 120 11.49 -21.97 -5.00
N LEU A 121 10.93 -21.19 -4.07
CA LEU A 121 9.62 -21.44 -3.48
C LEU A 121 8.51 -21.39 -4.53
N LYS A 122 8.60 -20.48 -5.51
CA LYS A 122 7.65 -20.41 -6.63
C LYS A 122 7.65 -21.71 -7.44
N VAL A 123 8.83 -22.24 -7.78
CA VAL A 123 9.00 -23.52 -8.49
C VAL A 123 8.49 -24.71 -7.67
N ALA A 124 8.75 -24.73 -6.36
CA ALA A 124 8.26 -25.78 -5.49
C ALA A 124 6.72 -25.80 -5.41
N LEU A 125 6.08 -24.62 -5.37
CA LEU A 125 4.62 -24.49 -5.31
C LEU A 125 3.92 -24.84 -6.63
N THR A 126 4.59 -24.67 -7.78
CA THR A 126 4.06 -25.10 -9.09
C THR A 126 4.20 -26.60 -9.28
N THR A 127 5.32 -27.19 -8.89
CA THR A 127 5.62 -28.63 -9.07
C THR A 127 4.78 -29.52 -8.16
N THR A 128 4.42 -29.06 -6.96
CA THR A 128 3.57 -29.80 -6.01
C THR A 128 2.08 -29.77 -6.36
N ALA A 129 1.68 -29.12 -7.46
CA ALA A 129 0.30 -28.96 -7.89
C ALA A 129 -0.11 -29.80 -9.13
N PRO A 130 -0.07 -31.15 -9.09
CA PRO A 130 -0.97 -31.96 -9.89
C PRO A 130 -1.92 -32.75 -8.97
N GLU A 131 -3.23 -32.45 -9.03
CA GLU A 131 -4.40 -33.31 -8.71
C GLU A 131 -5.60 -32.50 -8.14
N VAL A 132 -6.30 -31.73 -8.98
CA VAL A 132 -7.77 -31.63 -8.95
C VAL A 132 -8.24 -31.30 -10.38
N GLU A 133 -8.23 -32.30 -11.26
CA GLU A 133 -9.09 -32.40 -12.47
C GLU A 133 -8.70 -33.67 -13.24
N ALA A 134 -8.91 -34.83 -12.62
CA ALA A 134 -8.94 -36.10 -13.34
C ALA A 134 -10.12 -36.92 -12.83
N HIS A 135 -11.14 -37.03 -13.66
CA HIS A 135 -12.25 -37.96 -13.48
C HIS A 135 -11.72 -39.40 -13.39
N ASP A 136 -11.87 -40.05 -12.22
CA ASP A 136 -11.78 -41.51 -12.10
C ASP A 136 -13.16 -42.07 -11.67
N PRO A 137 -13.88 -42.79 -12.55
CA PRO A 137 -15.23 -43.28 -12.28
C PRO A 137 -15.16 -44.66 -11.61
N GLY A 138 -14.91 -44.76 -10.31
CA GLY A 138 -14.84 -46.10 -9.75
C GLY A 138 -14.53 -46.33 -8.28
N ARG A 139 -15.02 -45.52 -7.33
CA ARG A 139 -15.12 -46.01 -5.93
C ARG A 139 -16.13 -45.25 -5.07
N PRO A 140 -17.08 -45.93 -4.40
CA PRO A 140 -18.05 -45.25 -3.55
C PRO A 140 -17.39 -44.86 -2.21
N LEU A 141 -17.24 -43.56 -1.98
CA LEU A 141 -16.74 -43.01 -0.72
C LEU A 141 -17.83 -43.06 0.36
N LYS A 142 -17.50 -43.65 1.51
CA LYS A 142 -18.28 -43.55 2.75
C LYS A 142 -18.38 -42.08 3.16
N ARG A 143 -19.64 -41.63 3.26
CA ARG A 143 -20.14 -40.33 3.74
C ARG A 143 -19.30 -39.74 4.89
N ARG A 144 -18.52 -38.69 4.58
CA ARG A 144 -17.91 -37.80 5.59
C ARG A 144 -18.93 -36.72 5.96
N LYS A 145 -19.04 -36.45 7.27
CA LYS A 145 -20.00 -35.51 7.88
C LYS A 145 -19.63 -34.09 7.45
N LEU A 146 -20.58 -33.37 6.84
CA LEU A 146 -20.48 -31.96 6.50
C LEU A 146 -20.55 -31.12 7.78
N SER A 147 -19.53 -30.31 8.03
CA SER A 147 -19.59 -29.15 8.93
C SER A 147 -18.86 -27.99 8.25
N SER A 148 -19.51 -26.82 8.32
CA SER A 148 -19.18 -25.48 7.81
C SER A 148 -19.15 -25.30 6.28
N SER A 149 -20.11 -24.55 5.79
CA SER A 149 -20.21 -23.98 4.44
C SER A 149 -19.05 -23.03 4.16
N CYS A 150 -18.00 -23.51 3.50
CA CYS A 150 -17.05 -22.65 2.81
C CYS A 150 -17.65 -22.31 1.45
N GLN A 151 -18.40 -21.20 1.35
CA GLN A 151 -18.68 -20.59 0.06
C GLN A 151 -17.33 -20.11 -0.48
N SER A 152 -16.75 -20.83 -1.44
CA SER A 152 -15.55 -20.32 -2.14
C SER A 152 -16.00 -19.15 -3.00
N SER A 153 -15.83 -17.93 -2.52
CA SER A 153 -16.01 -16.73 -3.34
C SER A 153 -15.07 -16.85 -4.55
N SER A 154 -15.64 -16.89 -5.75
CA SER A 154 -14.85 -17.04 -6.97
C SER A 154 -14.07 -15.75 -7.21
N ILE A 155 -12.74 -15.83 -7.25
CA ILE A 155 -11.88 -14.67 -7.54
C ILE A 155 -12.31 -14.06 -8.89
N PRO A 156 -12.60 -12.75 -8.98
CA PRO A 156 -13.03 -12.13 -10.22
C PRO A 156 -11.89 -12.09 -11.26
N THR A 157 -12.24 -11.92 -12.53
CA THR A 157 -11.26 -11.82 -13.64
C THR A 157 -10.59 -10.45 -13.70
N SER A 158 -11.26 -9.42 -13.19
CA SER A 158 -10.76 -8.05 -13.09
C SER A 158 -11.37 -7.34 -11.87
N PHE A 159 -10.74 -6.26 -11.39
CA PHE A 159 -11.36 -5.43 -10.37
C PHE A 159 -12.59 -4.68 -10.91
N PRO A 160 -13.61 -4.39 -10.07
CA PRO A 160 -14.77 -3.61 -10.48
C PRO A 160 -14.36 -2.17 -10.80
N VAL A 161 -15.05 -1.58 -11.77
CA VAL A 161 -14.83 -0.18 -12.22
C VAL A 161 -16.04 0.70 -11.95
N ASP A 162 -16.90 0.28 -11.02
CA ASP A 162 -18.12 0.99 -10.68
C ASP A 162 -17.77 2.33 -10.03
N PHE A 163 -18.05 3.41 -10.74
CA PHE A 163 -17.86 4.76 -10.23
C PHE A 163 -18.87 5.05 -9.13
N PRO A 164 -18.50 5.88 -8.13
CA PRO A 164 -19.48 6.41 -7.21
C PRO A 164 -20.57 7.15 -7.99
N ASN A 165 -21.82 7.03 -7.52
CA ASN A 165 -22.97 7.70 -8.10
C ASN A 165 -23.55 8.70 -7.06
N PRO A 166 -23.57 10.02 -7.35
CA PRO A 166 -23.07 10.66 -8.58
C PRO A 166 -21.54 10.64 -8.69
N ALA A 167 -21.04 10.57 -9.92
CA ALA A 167 -19.61 10.66 -10.18
C ALA A 167 -19.09 12.08 -9.89
N PRO A 168 -17.81 12.25 -9.52
CA PRO A 168 -17.25 13.57 -9.30
C PRO A 168 -17.23 14.39 -10.60
N THR A 169 -17.72 15.62 -10.52
CA THR A 169 -17.65 16.63 -11.57
C THR A 169 -16.42 17.51 -11.35
N LEU A 170 -15.55 17.59 -12.36
CA LEU A 170 -14.35 18.43 -12.32
C LEU A 170 -14.70 19.90 -12.52
N GLN A 171 -14.24 20.78 -11.63
CA GLN A 171 -14.48 22.22 -11.74
C GLN A 171 -13.34 22.94 -12.47
N TYR A 172 -12.10 22.55 -12.19
CA TYR A 172 -10.90 23.24 -12.69
C TYR A 172 -9.91 22.21 -13.22
N PRO A 173 -10.17 21.62 -14.39
CA PRO A 173 -9.46 20.43 -14.84
C PRO A 173 -7.96 20.68 -15.06
N ILE A 174 -7.12 19.77 -14.54
CA ILE A 174 -5.69 19.74 -14.82
C ILE A 174 -5.47 19.60 -16.33
N GLN A 175 -4.50 20.33 -16.86
CA GLN A 175 -4.11 20.26 -18.26
C GLN A 175 -3.63 18.86 -18.63
N ARG A 176 -4.08 18.37 -19.80
CA ARG A 176 -3.66 17.09 -20.39
C ARG A 176 -2.79 17.30 -21.62
N ARG A 177 -1.80 16.42 -21.82
CA ARG A 177 -0.94 16.34 -23.00
C ARG A 177 -0.72 14.88 -23.39
N LYS A 178 -0.89 14.58 -24.68
CA LYS A 178 -0.59 13.27 -25.26
C LYS A 178 0.86 13.22 -25.72
N GLU A 179 1.54 12.12 -25.40
CA GLU A 179 2.86 11.74 -25.92
C GLU A 179 3.86 12.90 -25.87
N LEU A 180 3.92 13.57 -24.71
CA LEU A 180 4.78 14.73 -24.54
C LEU A 180 6.24 14.31 -24.67
N SER A 181 6.96 14.79 -25.68
CA SER A 181 8.38 14.46 -25.81
C SER A 181 9.19 14.90 -24.56
N LEU A 182 10.22 14.15 -24.19
CA LEU A 182 11.11 14.50 -23.07
C LEU A 182 11.69 15.92 -23.20
N SER A 183 12.06 16.35 -24.41
CA SER A 183 12.56 17.72 -24.66
C SER A 183 11.50 18.79 -24.38
N ALA A 184 10.24 18.54 -24.73
CA ALA A 184 9.15 19.46 -24.44
C ALA A 184 8.84 19.51 -22.93
N PHE A 185 8.88 18.36 -22.25
CA PHE A 185 8.74 18.29 -20.81
C PHE A 185 9.88 19.03 -20.09
N GLN A 186 11.14 18.79 -20.47
CA GLN A 186 12.31 19.51 -19.93
C GLN A 186 12.14 21.03 -20.07
N LYS A 187 11.73 21.52 -21.25
CA LYS A 187 11.49 22.96 -21.47
C LYS A 187 10.39 23.52 -20.55
N MET A 188 9.36 22.72 -20.28
CA MET A 188 8.26 23.11 -19.37
C MET A 188 8.75 23.20 -17.92
N VAL A 189 9.48 22.19 -17.44
CA VAL A 189 9.94 22.13 -16.03
C VAL A 189 11.14 23.03 -15.75
N SER A 190 11.95 23.39 -16.74
CA SER A 190 13.04 24.37 -16.58
C SER A 190 12.56 25.83 -16.46
N ASN A 191 11.30 26.11 -16.74
CA ASN A 191 10.75 27.47 -16.64
C ASN A 191 9.73 27.52 -15.50
N THR A 192 10.07 28.22 -14.42
CA THR A 192 9.24 28.36 -13.22
C THR A 192 7.84 28.90 -13.48
N LYS A 193 7.61 29.62 -14.59
CA LYS A 193 6.27 30.10 -14.99
C LYS A 193 5.38 29.02 -15.61
N THR A 194 5.98 28.00 -16.20
CA THR A 194 5.28 26.87 -16.84
C THR A 194 5.39 25.59 -16.02
N HIS A 195 6.06 25.65 -14.87
CA HIS A 195 6.32 24.54 -13.97
C HIS A 195 5.08 24.22 -13.12
N SER A 196 4.04 23.71 -13.79
CA SER A 196 2.74 23.38 -13.20
C SER A 196 2.41 21.89 -13.33
N PRO A 197 1.46 21.37 -12.54
CA PRO A 197 0.97 20.01 -12.69
C PRO A 197 0.43 19.74 -14.09
N LEU A 198 0.63 18.51 -14.55
CA LEU A 198 0.26 18.10 -15.90
C LEU A 198 -0.10 16.61 -15.90
N VAL A 199 -1.20 16.25 -16.55
CA VAL A 199 -1.48 14.85 -16.87
C VAL A 199 -0.90 14.53 -18.26
N ILE A 200 -0.08 13.49 -18.31
CA ILE A 200 0.57 12.99 -19.51
C ILE A 200 -0.07 11.65 -19.90
N GLU A 201 -0.71 11.64 -21.05
CA GLU A 201 -1.24 10.44 -21.71
C GLU A 201 -0.17 9.88 -22.66
N GLY A 202 -0.08 8.57 -22.86
CA GLY A 202 0.96 7.99 -23.74
C GLY A 202 2.30 7.73 -23.04
N ALA A 203 2.44 8.03 -21.74
CA ALA A 203 3.70 7.90 -21.00
C ALA A 203 4.09 6.47 -20.65
N ILE A 204 3.11 5.60 -20.38
CA ILE A 204 3.32 4.27 -19.77
C ILE A 204 2.61 3.15 -20.53
N GLN A 205 2.08 3.42 -21.71
CA GLN A 205 1.30 2.48 -22.54
C GLN A 205 2.10 1.22 -22.91
N HIS A 206 3.42 1.30 -22.87
CA HIS A 206 4.33 0.18 -23.13
C HIS A 206 4.52 -0.74 -21.91
N TRP A 207 3.96 -0.43 -20.75
CA TRP A 207 4.13 -1.24 -19.54
C TRP A 207 3.36 -2.56 -19.66
N PRO A 208 4.03 -3.71 -19.46
CA PRO A 208 3.35 -5.00 -19.35
C PRO A 208 2.23 -5.03 -18.32
N ALA A 209 2.34 -4.25 -17.24
CA ALA A 209 1.33 -4.14 -16.17
C ALA A 209 -0.08 -3.74 -16.67
N LEU A 210 -0.18 -3.08 -17.83
CA LEU A 210 -1.46 -2.64 -18.40
C LEU A 210 -2.13 -3.72 -19.27
N GLU A 211 -1.35 -4.54 -19.98
CA GLU A 211 -1.87 -5.45 -21.01
C GLU A 211 -1.33 -6.88 -20.89
N GLU A 212 -0.02 -7.10 -21.13
CA GLU A 212 0.58 -8.44 -21.22
C GLU A 212 0.55 -9.21 -19.88
N ARG A 213 0.76 -8.49 -18.78
CA ARG A 213 0.84 -9.01 -17.42
C ARG A 213 -0.04 -8.14 -16.53
N PRO A 214 -1.37 -8.19 -16.74
CA PRO A 214 -2.27 -7.13 -16.32
C PRO A 214 -2.45 -7.15 -14.80
N TRP A 215 -2.06 -6.07 -14.14
CA TRP A 215 -2.27 -5.92 -12.70
C TRP A 215 -3.75 -5.80 -12.34
N ASN A 216 -4.61 -5.44 -13.30
CA ASN A 216 -6.05 -5.46 -13.12
C ASN A 216 -6.60 -6.89 -12.90
N ASN A 217 -5.81 -7.96 -13.12
CA ASN A 217 -6.22 -9.33 -12.86
C ASN A 217 -5.82 -9.77 -11.43
N PRO A 218 -6.77 -9.97 -10.50
CA PRO A 218 -6.46 -10.40 -9.13
C PRO A 218 -5.70 -11.72 -9.04
N ARG A 219 -5.96 -12.66 -9.97
CA ARG A 219 -5.25 -13.95 -10.01
C ARG A 219 -3.77 -13.77 -10.33
N TYR A 220 -3.45 -12.85 -11.25
CA TYR A 220 -2.07 -12.54 -11.60
C TYR A 220 -1.30 -12.01 -10.39
N LEU A 221 -1.86 -11.03 -9.67
CA LEU A 221 -1.24 -10.48 -8.47
C LEU A 221 -1.04 -11.54 -7.37
N LEU A 222 -2.04 -12.41 -7.16
CA LEU A 222 -1.92 -13.53 -6.23
C LEU A 222 -0.80 -14.49 -6.65
N GLU A 223 -0.68 -14.80 -7.94
CA GLU A 223 0.38 -15.67 -8.46
C GLU A 223 1.78 -15.07 -8.26
N GLN A 224 1.95 -13.77 -8.54
CA GLN A 224 3.23 -13.08 -8.32
C GLN A 224 3.61 -12.98 -6.84
N THR A 225 2.64 -13.11 -5.94
CA THR A 225 2.84 -13.10 -4.49
C THR A 225 2.82 -14.50 -3.87
N LEU A 226 3.28 -15.53 -4.59
CA LEU A 226 3.32 -16.93 -4.13
C LEU A 226 1.94 -17.46 -3.69
N ARG A 227 0.94 -17.21 -4.54
CA ARG A 227 -0.50 -17.44 -4.25
C ARG A 227 -0.98 -16.61 -3.05
N GLY A 228 -0.47 -15.39 -2.89
CA GLY A 228 -0.83 -14.43 -1.84
C GLY A 228 -0.13 -14.63 -0.48
N ARG A 229 0.93 -15.43 -0.40
CA ARG A 229 1.68 -15.68 0.85
C ARG A 229 2.60 -14.53 1.26
N ARG A 230 3.02 -13.70 0.29
CA ARG A 230 3.94 -12.59 0.58
C ARG A 230 3.31 -11.62 1.58
N LEU A 231 4.10 -11.13 2.51
CA LEU A 231 3.66 -10.14 3.49
C LEU A 231 3.76 -8.73 2.95
N ILE A 232 2.79 -7.88 3.28
CA ILE A 232 2.78 -6.47 2.91
C ILE A 232 2.39 -5.60 4.11
N PRO A 233 2.97 -4.39 4.25
CA PRO A 233 2.47 -3.40 5.18
C PRO A 233 1.16 -2.81 4.64
N VAL A 234 0.15 -2.72 5.51
CA VAL A 234 -1.16 -2.18 5.20
C VAL A 234 -1.57 -1.20 6.29
N GLU A 235 -1.93 -0.01 5.88
CA GLU A 235 -2.59 0.99 6.71
C GLU A 235 -4.06 0.61 6.91
N VAL A 236 -4.53 0.60 8.15
CA VAL A 236 -5.90 0.27 8.50
C VAL A 236 -6.53 1.48 9.18
N GLY A 237 -7.58 2.04 8.59
CA GLY A 237 -8.22 3.28 9.05
C GLY A 237 -8.79 4.09 7.88
N LYS A 238 -9.35 5.28 8.15
CA LYS A 238 -9.81 6.19 7.10
C LYS A 238 -8.62 6.94 6.47
N SER A 239 -7.74 7.49 7.28
CA SER A 239 -6.51 8.16 6.86
C SER A 239 -5.46 8.21 7.98
N TYR A 240 -4.19 8.43 7.65
CA TYR A 240 -3.10 8.52 8.63
C TYR A 240 -3.22 9.71 9.61
N THR A 241 -4.16 10.62 9.38
CA THR A 241 -4.46 11.73 10.28
C THR A 241 -5.55 11.43 11.30
N ASP A 242 -6.20 10.26 11.23
CA ASP A 242 -7.31 9.87 12.10
C ASP A 242 -6.84 9.03 13.31
N GLU A 243 -7.48 9.21 14.48
CA GLU A 243 -7.14 8.47 15.72
C GLU A 243 -7.29 6.93 15.59
N GLY A 244 -8.15 6.47 14.67
CA GLY A 244 -8.39 5.05 14.42
C GLY A 244 -7.40 4.41 13.44
N TRP A 245 -6.36 5.12 13.02
CA TRP A 245 -5.37 4.62 12.07
C TRP A 245 -4.28 3.79 12.74
N GLY A 246 -3.84 2.73 12.05
CA GLY A 246 -2.66 1.97 12.42
C GLY A 246 -2.08 1.20 11.25
N GLN A 247 -0.86 0.68 11.42
CA GLN A 247 -0.21 -0.16 10.42
C GLN A 247 -0.14 -1.61 10.88
N ARG A 248 -0.39 -2.53 9.96
CA ARG A 248 -0.28 -3.98 10.17
C ARG A 248 0.47 -4.62 9.02
N ILE A 249 1.26 -5.65 9.32
CA ILE A 249 1.85 -6.52 8.31
C ILE A 249 0.96 -7.75 8.19
N ILE A 250 0.33 -7.92 7.03
CA ILE A 250 -0.58 -9.02 6.73
C ILE A 250 -0.17 -9.70 5.43
N THR A 251 -0.74 -10.89 5.15
CA THR A 251 -0.49 -11.55 3.87
C THR A 251 -1.20 -10.80 2.74
N PHE A 252 -0.62 -10.85 1.53
CA PHE A 252 -1.25 -10.29 0.35
C PHE A 252 -2.62 -10.94 0.08
N ARG A 253 -2.76 -12.24 0.35
CA ARG A 253 -4.05 -12.96 0.29
C ARG A 253 -5.07 -12.37 1.25
N GLU A 254 -4.71 -12.21 2.52
CA GLU A 254 -5.59 -11.63 3.54
C GLU A 254 -6.02 -10.23 3.14
N PHE A 255 -5.10 -9.41 2.61
CA PHE A 255 -5.42 -8.09 2.10
C PHE A 255 -6.45 -8.13 0.95
N MET A 256 -6.20 -9.01 -0.03
CA MET A 256 -7.08 -9.17 -1.19
C MET A 256 -8.48 -9.63 -0.79
N GLU A 257 -8.57 -10.66 0.04
CA GLU A 257 -9.84 -11.23 0.50
C GLU A 257 -10.61 -10.23 1.40
N THR A 258 -9.92 -9.58 2.34
CA THR A 258 -10.58 -8.71 3.33
C THR A 258 -10.99 -7.35 2.78
N TYR A 259 -10.18 -6.75 1.90
CA TYR A 259 -10.36 -5.34 1.52
C TYR A 259 -10.64 -5.14 0.03
N MET A 260 -10.15 -6.01 -0.86
CA MET A 260 -10.18 -5.75 -2.30
C MET A 260 -11.28 -6.48 -3.04
N LEU A 261 -11.62 -7.70 -2.61
CA LEU A 261 -12.51 -8.62 -3.34
C LEU A 261 -13.88 -8.81 -2.67
N ASP A 262 -14.00 -8.55 -1.37
CA ASP A 262 -15.28 -8.59 -0.66
C ASP A 262 -16.21 -7.50 -1.21
N ASP A 263 -17.43 -7.91 -1.62
CA ASP A 263 -18.46 -6.98 -2.07
C ASP A 263 -19.05 -6.27 -0.84
N PRO A 264 -18.98 -4.93 -0.74
CA PRO A 264 -19.63 -4.21 0.35
C PRO A 264 -21.15 -4.44 0.42
N ALA A 265 -21.79 -5.00 -0.62
CA ALA A 265 -23.20 -5.33 -0.64
C ALA A 265 -23.58 -6.60 0.17
N GLU A 266 -22.66 -7.54 0.41
CA GLU A 266 -22.97 -8.78 1.17
C GLU A 266 -22.90 -8.60 2.69
N ALA A 267 -22.35 -7.48 3.18
CA ALA A 267 -22.23 -7.21 4.61
C ALA A 267 -23.55 -6.77 5.28
N THR A 268 -24.67 -6.65 4.53
CA THR A 268 -25.94 -6.08 5.01
C THR A 268 -27.07 -7.06 5.32
N GLU A 269 -26.89 -8.37 5.17
CA GLU A 269 -27.95 -9.33 5.55
C GLU A 269 -27.62 -10.04 6.87
N PRO A 270 -28.29 -9.71 8.00
CA PRO A 270 -28.26 -10.57 9.17
C PRO A 270 -29.09 -11.83 8.86
N THR A 271 -28.44 -12.98 8.84
CA THR A 271 -29.11 -14.28 8.81
C THR A 271 -29.94 -14.46 10.08
N GLU A 272 -31.27 -14.37 9.96
CA GLU A 272 -32.21 -14.76 11.02
C GLU A 272 -32.17 -16.28 11.22
N ASP A 273 -31.38 -16.75 12.18
CA ASP A 273 -31.42 -18.14 12.65
C ASP A 273 -32.69 -18.37 13.48
N ASN A 274 -33.69 -18.94 12.80
CA ASN A 274 -34.98 -19.29 13.36
C ASN A 274 -34.89 -20.68 14.03
N HIS A 275 -34.45 -20.73 15.28
CA HIS A 275 -34.55 -21.93 16.11
C HIS A 275 -35.54 -21.76 17.26
N ASN A 276 -36.75 -22.27 17.02
CA ASN A 276 -37.73 -22.68 18.03
C ASN A 276 -37.07 -23.54 19.12
N ASN A 277 -37.17 -23.14 20.38
CA ASN A 277 -37.41 -24.11 21.43
C ASN A 277 -38.18 -23.52 22.62
N GLN A 278 -39.23 -24.26 23.00
CA GLN A 278 -40.13 -23.97 24.11
C GLN A 278 -39.47 -24.27 25.47
N ASN A 279 -39.96 -23.54 26.48
CA ASN A 279 -40.26 -23.94 27.87
C ASN A 279 -39.39 -23.42 29.04
N ARG A 280 -40.10 -22.65 29.89
CA ARG A 280 -40.11 -22.56 31.37
C ARG A 280 -39.03 -21.76 32.12
N GLY A 281 -39.51 -20.75 32.85
CA GLY A 281 -39.01 -20.36 34.17
C GLY A 281 -39.08 -18.86 34.46
N ALA A 282 -40.12 -18.42 35.16
CA ALA A 282 -40.32 -17.04 35.59
C ALA A 282 -39.36 -16.66 36.72
N TYR A 283 -38.65 -15.53 36.59
CA TYR A 283 -38.16 -14.68 37.68
C TYR A 283 -38.01 -13.24 37.15
N GLU A 284 -38.67 -12.30 37.82
CA GLU A 284 -38.58 -10.85 37.58
C GLU A 284 -37.27 -10.29 38.16
N SER A 285 -36.55 -9.47 37.39
CA SER A 285 -35.74 -8.38 37.93
C SER A 285 -35.46 -7.32 36.85
N GLU A 286 -35.75 -6.08 37.19
CA GLU A 286 -35.56 -4.85 36.43
C GLU A 286 -34.11 -4.66 35.92
N SER A 287 -33.95 -4.25 34.66
CA SER A 287 -32.86 -3.33 34.26
C SER A 287 -33.13 -2.70 32.89
N ASP A 288 -32.69 -1.46 32.78
CA ASP A 288 -32.85 -0.48 31.72
C ASP A 288 -32.81 -0.99 30.28
N ALA A 289 -33.88 -0.70 29.54
CA ALA A 289 -33.91 -0.84 28.09
C ALA A 289 -33.04 0.26 27.44
N ALA A 290 -31.80 -0.07 27.11
CA ALA A 290 -31.01 0.71 26.16
C ALA A 290 -31.65 0.61 24.76
N PRO A 291 -31.75 1.73 24.01
CA PRO A 291 -32.28 1.69 22.64
C PRO A 291 -31.35 0.88 21.72
N PRO A 292 -31.87 0.20 20.69
CA PRO A 292 -31.07 -0.62 19.80
C PRO A 292 -30.06 0.26 19.06
N SER A 293 -28.77 -0.06 19.21
CA SER A 293 -27.66 0.60 18.51
C SER A 293 -27.74 0.31 17.01
N LYS A 294 -28.36 1.23 16.27
CA LYS A 294 -28.17 1.36 14.83
C LYS A 294 -26.76 1.90 14.57
N ASN A 295 -25.75 1.04 14.59
CA ASN A 295 -24.47 1.34 13.97
C ASN A 295 -23.87 0.01 13.50
N ALA A 296 -24.20 -0.39 12.27
CA ALA A 296 -23.37 -1.32 11.53
C ALA A 296 -21.99 -0.65 11.39
N GLN A 297 -21.03 -1.06 12.21
CA GLN A 297 -19.66 -0.56 12.14
C GLN A 297 -19.13 -0.90 10.75
N LYS A 298 -19.01 0.13 9.90
CA LYS A 298 -18.40 0.03 8.59
C LYS A 298 -17.00 -0.57 8.78
N ARG A 299 -16.70 -1.70 8.11
CA ARG A 299 -15.39 -2.34 8.23
C ARG A 299 -14.29 -1.32 7.91
N PRO A 300 -13.18 -1.31 8.65
CA PRO A 300 -12.10 -0.36 8.42
C PRO A 300 -11.50 -0.56 7.02
N THR A 301 -11.05 0.51 6.39
CA THR A 301 -10.43 0.45 5.06
C THR A 301 -8.97 0.02 5.22
N GLY A 302 -8.51 -0.90 4.35
CA GLY A 302 -7.11 -1.30 4.27
C GLY A 302 -6.45 -0.66 3.05
N TYR A 303 -5.28 -0.04 3.22
CA TYR A 303 -4.55 0.61 2.14
C TYR A 303 -3.05 0.23 2.18
N LEU A 304 -2.56 -0.44 1.14
CA LEU A 304 -1.11 -0.56 0.92
C LEU A 304 -0.65 0.78 0.34
N ALA A 305 -0.12 1.63 1.19
CA ALA A 305 0.30 2.98 0.85
C ALA A 305 1.81 3.14 1.05
N GLN A 306 2.43 3.92 0.17
CA GLN A 306 3.80 4.41 0.32
C GLN A 306 4.84 3.33 0.67
N HIS A 307 4.75 2.17 0.00
CA HIS A 307 5.67 1.05 0.19
C HIS A 307 6.44 0.76 -1.10
N ASP A 308 7.75 0.53 -1.01
CA ASP A 308 8.54 0.03 -2.13
C ASP A 308 8.30 -1.48 -2.31
N LEU A 309 7.10 -1.80 -2.80
CA LEU A 309 6.68 -3.16 -3.11
C LEU A 309 7.56 -3.80 -4.19
N PHE A 310 8.24 -2.99 -5.01
CA PHE A 310 8.96 -3.45 -6.19
C PHE A 310 10.35 -3.97 -5.85
N ALA A 311 11.01 -3.38 -4.85
CA ALA A 311 12.19 -3.99 -4.25
C ALA A 311 11.86 -5.32 -3.56
N GLN A 312 10.66 -5.44 -2.98
CA GLN A 312 10.24 -6.67 -2.32
C GLN A 312 9.78 -7.75 -3.31
N ILE A 313 9.12 -7.37 -4.42
CA ILE A 313 8.51 -8.29 -5.38
C ILE A 313 9.04 -7.96 -6.79
N PRO A 314 10.25 -8.45 -7.15
CA PRO A 314 10.90 -8.13 -8.43
C PRO A 314 10.10 -8.51 -9.68
N SER A 315 9.22 -9.51 -9.58
CA SER A 315 8.35 -9.88 -10.71
C SER A 315 7.35 -8.78 -11.06
N LEU A 316 6.86 -8.02 -10.08
CA LEU A 316 6.03 -6.83 -10.34
C LEU A 316 6.91 -5.66 -10.82
N ARG A 317 8.15 -5.52 -10.30
CA ARG A 317 9.11 -4.52 -10.80
C ARG A 317 9.38 -4.67 -12.30
N ALA A 318 9.40 -5.90 -12.80
CA ALA A 318 9.61 -6.21 -14.22
C ALA A 318 8.43 -5.81 -15.13
N ASP A 319 7.27 -5.47 -14.56
CA ASP A 319 6.06 -5.10 -15.31
C ASP A 319 5.97 -3.60 -15.58
N ILE A 320 6.90 -2.82 -15.04
CA ILE A 320 6.92 -1.36 -15.11
C ILE A 320 8.33 -0.85 -15.48
N SER A 321 8.40 0.37 -15.96
CA SER A 321 9.65 1.09 -16.24
C SER A 321 9.58 2.49 -15.66
N ILE A 322 10.71 3.06 -15.27
CA ILE A 322 10.76 4.44 -14.79
C ILE A 322 10.40 5.37 -15.96
N PRO A 323 9.38 6.24 -15.86
CA PRO A 323 9.06 7.18 -16.93
C PRO A 323 10.25 8.11 -17.21
N ASP A 324 10.62 8.29 -18.48
CA ASP A 324 11.78 9.10 -18.91
C ASP A 324 11.78 10.52 -18.32
N TYR A 325 10.60 11.07 -18.04
CA TYR A 325 10.41 12.38 -17.41
C TYR A 325 11.10 12.53 -16.05
N CYS A 326 11.32 11.43 -15.32
CA CYS A 326 12.00 11.43 -14.03
C CYS A 326 13.50 11.76 -14.15
N TYR A 327 14.07 11.70 -15.35
CA TYR A 327 15.46 12.08 -15.64
C TYR A 327 15.58 13.53 -16.16
N SER A 328 14.53 14.33 -16.01
CA SER A 328 14.57 15.76 -16.27
C SER A 328 15.24 16.52 -15.12
N GLU A 329 15.66 17.76 -15.38
CA GLU A 329 16.14 18.71 -14.37
C GLU A 329 15.14 19.86 -14.22
N PRO A 330 14.11 19.73 -13.37
CA PRO A 330 13.19 20.82 -13.06
C PRO A 330 13.92 22.03 -12.45
N ALA A 331 13.42 23.23 -12.74
CA ALA A 331 13.94 24.44 -12.11
C ALA A 331 13.63 24.43 -10.60
N PRO A 332 14.55 24.94 -9.76
CA PRO A 332 14.24 25.11 -8.34
C PRO A 332 13.06 26.07 -8.19
N SER A 333 12.06 25.67 -7.39
CA SER A 333 10.89 26.51 -7.17
C SER A 333 11.24 27.63 -6.18
N PRO A 334 11.05 28.91 -6.54
CA PRO A 334 11.35 30.05 -5.66
C PRO A 334 10.36 30.15 -4.48
N HIS A 335 9.23 29.44 -4.54
CA HIS A 335 8.18 29.44 -3.52
C HIS A 335 8.43 28.43 -2.39
N LEU A 336 9.52 27.64 -2.47
CA LEU A 336 9.84 26.56 -1.53
C LEU A 336 10.89 26.95 -0.49
N THR A 337 10.71 28.10 0.18
CA THR A 337 11.63 28.53 1.25
C THR A 337 11.54 27.67 2.51
N HIS A 338 10.44 26.92 2.67
CA HIS A 338 10.14 26.13 3.87
C HIS A 338 10.39 24.62 3.71
N ILE A 339 10.61 24.12 2.49
CA ILE A 339 10.92 22.71 2.28
C ILE A 339 12.40 22.49 2.56
N LYS A 340 12.69 21.55 3.47
CA LYS A 340 14.07 21.19 3.79
C LYS A 340 14.73 20.60 2.54
N PRO A 341 15.94 21.06 2.16
CA PRO A 341 16.67 20.46 1.05
C PRO A 341 16.84 18.97 1.28
N VAL A 342 16.42 18.16 0.32
CA VAL A 342 16.65 16.72 0.30
C VAL A 342 17.91 16.40 -0.50
N ALA A 343 18.56 15.29 -0.17
CA ALA A 343 19.71 14.82 -0.94
C ALA A 343 19.29 14.51 -2.38
N LYS A 344 20.21 14.75 -3.33
CA LYS A 344 20.00 14.33 -4.71
C LYS A 344 19.89 12.81 -4.76
N LEU A 345 18.87 12.32 -5.46
CA LEU A 345 18.67 10.90 -5.67
C LEU A 345 19.52 10.41 -6.85
N ASP A 346 20.16 9.26 -6.69
CA ASP A 346 20.87 8.59 -7.78
C ASP A 346 19.87 7.99 -8.79
N GLU A 347 18.76 7.44 -8.27
CA GLU A 347 17.63 6.93 -9.04
C GLU A 347 16.29 7.36 -8.40
N PRO A 348 15.22 7.49 -9.19
CA PRO A 348 13.90 7.78 -8.64
C PRO A 348 13.45 6.75 -7.59
N LEU A 349 12.84 7.22 -6.50
CA LEU A 349 12.26 6.33 -5.48
C LEU A 349 10.86 5.89 -5.93
N LEU A 350 10.58 4.60 -5.84
CA LEU A 350 9.31 4.01 -6.27
C LEU A 350 8.45 3.69 -5.04
N ASN A 351 7.16 4.04 -5.11
CA ASN A 351 6.20 3.56 -4.12
C ASN A 351 4.94 3.03 -4.80
N ALA A 352 4.42 1.92 -4.28
CA ALA A 352 3.15 1.34 -4.65
C ALA A 352 2.01 1.91 -3.81
N TRP A 353 0.86 2.12 -4.46
CA TRP A 353 -0.38 2.58 -3.84
C TRP A 353 -1.51 1.66 -4.29
N PHE A 354 -1.90 0.71 -3.44
CA PHE A 354 -2.89 -0.32 -3.77
C PHE A 354 -3.97 -0.43 -2.70
N GLY A 355 -5.24 -0.24 -3.09
CA GLY A 355 -6.35 -0.25 -2.14
C GLY A 355 -7.72 -0.23 -2.81
N PRO A 356 -8.79 -0.46 -2.03
CA PRO A 356 -10.15 -0.43 -2.53
C PRO A 356 -10.62 0.99 -2.86
N ALA A 357 -11.83 1.08 -3.42
CA ALA A 357 -12.52 2.35 -3.56
C ALA A 357 -12.67 3.02 -2.19
N GLY A 358 -12.52 4.35 -2.15
CA GLY A 358 -12.65 5.16 -0.94
C GLY A 358 -11.37 5.34 -0.13
N THR A 359 -10.24 4.73 -0.50
CA THR A 359 -8.95 5.07 0.13
C THR A 359 -8.59 6.52 -0.12
N ILE A 360 -8.09 7.20 0.92
CA ILE A 360 -7.78 8.63 0.90
C ILE A 360 -6.32 8.83 1.31
N SER A 361 -5.61 9.63 0.52
CA SER A 361 -4.41 10.33 0.94
C SER A 361 -4.82 11.77 1.26
N PRO A 362 -4.80 12.17 2.56
CA PRO A 362 -5.09 13.54 3.00
C PRO A 362 -4.31 14.60 2.25
N LEU A 363 -4.75 15.85 2.36
CA LEU A 363 -4.10 16.96 1.68
C LEU A 363 -2.68 17.20 2.25
N HIS A 364 -1.65 16.97 1.45
CA HIS A 364 -0.25 17.08 1.89
C HIS A 364 0.69 17.51 0.75
N THR A 365 1.97 17.73 1.08
CA THR A 365 3.06 18.02 0.16
C THR A 365 4.19 17.00 0.31
N ASP A 366 4.85 16.72 -0.81
CA ASP A 366 6.05 15.88 -0.87
C ASP A 366 7.31 16.73 -1.06
N PRO A 367 8.48 16.26 -0.56
CA PRO A 367 9.74 16.96 -0.72
C PRO A 367 10.43 16.71 -2.08
N TYR A 368 9.82 15.92 -2.97
CA TYR A 368 10.33 15.58 -4.30
C TYR A 368 9.35 16.00 -5.40
N HIS A 369 9.83 16.08 -6.65
CA HIS A 369 8.94 15.98 -7.79
C HIS A 369 8.39 14.56 -7.85
N ASN A 370 7.14 14.41 -8.30
CA ASN A 370 6.50 13.11 -8.35
C ASN A 370 5.84 12.86 -9.71
N MET A 371 6.10 11.71 -10.31
CA MET A 371 5.29 11.15 -11.40
C MET A 371 4.38 10.07 -10.83
N LEU A 372 3.08 10.32 -10.75
CA LEU A 372 2.09 9.33 -10.32
C LEU A 372 1.48 8.64 -11.54
N ALA A 373 1.91 7.41 -11.80
CA ALA A 373 1.39 6.53 -12.85
C ALA A 373 0.19 5.73 -12.35
N GLN A 374 -0.94 5.81 -13.05
CA GLN A 374 -2.14 5.04 -12.73
C GLN A 374 -2.20 3.76 -13.57
N VAL A 375 -2.24 2.59 -12.91
CA VAL A 375 -2.21 1.28 -13.59
C VAL A 375 -3.57 0.60 -13.55
N VAL A 376 -4.25 0.62 -12.40
CA VAL A 376 -5.56 -0.02 -12.21
C VAL A 376 -6.52 0.98 -11.59
N GLY A 377 -7.76 1.04 -12.08
CA GLY A 377 -8.81 1.85 -11.50
C GLY A 377 -8.63 3.35 -11.66
N TYR A 378 -9.45 4.11 -10.94
CA TYR A 378 -9.54 5.57 -11.08
C TYR A 378 -9.33 6.28 -9.75
N LYS A 379 -8.62 7.40 -9.78
CA LYS A 379 -8.40 8.28 -8.63
C LYS A 379 -8.87 9.69 -8.93
N TYR A 380 -9.63 10.28 -8.01
CA TYR A 380 -9.86 11.71 -7.99
C TYR A 380 -8.67 12.39 -7.31
N VAL A 381 -8.16 13.44 -7.94
CA VAL A 381 -7.02 14.22 -7.46
C VAL A 381 -7.43 15.68 -7.40
N ARG A 382 -7.14 16.35 -6.28
CA ARG A 382 -7.24 17.80 -6.14
C ARG A 382 -5.90 18.38 -5.73
N LEU A 383 -5.45 19.40 -6.45
CA LEU A 383 -4.16 20.05 -6.24
C LEU A 383 -4.33 21.53 -5.92
N TYR A 384 -3.52 22.03 -5.00
CA TYR A 384 -3.41 23.45 -4.67
C TYR A 384 -1.97 23.91 -4.88
N ALA A 385 -1.80 25.10 -5.44
CA ALA A 385 -0.48 25.67 -5.67
C ALA A 385 0.22 25.98 -4.33
N PRO A 386 1.56 25.99 -4.29
CA PRO A 386 2.31 26.37 -3.08
C PRO A 386 1.89 27.72 -2.50
N ASP A 387 1.49 28.67 -3.34
CA ASP A 387 1.01 30.00 -2.91
C ASP A 387 -0.29 29.96 -2.09
N GLU A 388 -1.06 28.88 -2.18
CA GLU A 388 -2.28 28.69 -1.38
C GLU A 388 -1.99 28.13 0.02
N THR A 389 -0.74 27.78 0.36
CA THR A 389 -0.35 27.23 1.68
C THR A 389 -0.96 27.96 2.88
N PRO A 390 -1.03 29.31 2.93
CA PRO A 390 -1.65 30.02 4.05
C PRO A 390 -3.13 29.68 4.27
N ASN A 391 -3.86 29.30 3.22
CA ASN A 391 -5.27 28.92 3.27
C ASN A 391 -5.47 27.43 3.58
N LEU A 392 -4.40 26.62 3.57
CA LEU A 392 -4.47 25.16 3.74
C LEU A 392 -4.14 24.70 5.16
N HIS A 393 -3.87 25.62 6.09
CA HIS A 393 -3.69 25.36 7.52
C HIS A 393 -2.79 24.15 7.81
N PRO A 394 -1.49 24.21 7.46
CA PRO A 394 -0.55 23.12 7.74
C PRO A 394 -0.54 22.72 9.23
N ARG A 395 -0.32 21.45 9.52
CA ARG A 395 -0.16 20.96 10.90
C ARG A 395 1.14 21.48 11.52
N SER A 396 1.22 21.42 12.84
CA SER A 396 2.45 21.67 13.58
C SER A 396 3.23 20.38 13.83
N VAL A 397 4.33 20.47 14.58
CA VAL A 397 4.98 19.30 15.16
C VAL A 397 3.98 18.58 16.08
N ASP A 398 3.89 17.26 15.96
CA ASP A 398 3.01 16.42 16.77
C ASP A 398 3.54 16.22 18.20
N GLU A 399 2.78 15.53 19.05
CA GLU A 399 3.14 15.26 20.45
C GLU A 399 4.43 14.43 20.60
N ASN A 400 4.80 13.68 19.57
CA ASN A 400 6.00 12.84 19.54
C ASN A 400 7.22 13.56 18.94
N GLY A 401 7.09 14.84 18.58
CA GLY A 401 8.17 15.62 17.99
C GLY A 401 8.34 15.43 16.47
N VAL A 402 7.39 14.79 15.80
CA VAL A 402 7.37 14.57 14.35
C VAL A 402 6.81 15.81 13.65
N ASP A 403 7.57 16.33 12.69
CA ASP A 403 7.21 17.51 11.90
C ASP A 403 6.13 17.14 10.87
N MET A 404 4.87 17.49 11.15
CA MET A 404 3.72 17.23 10.26
C MET A 404 3.33 18.44 9.40
N SER A 405 4.21 19.45 9.29
CA SER A 405 3.93 20.70 8.56
C SER A 405 3.73 20.53 7.06
N ASN A 406 4.03 19.36 6.51
CA ASN A 406 3.72 19.02 5.13
C ASN A 406 2.27 18.53 4.93
N THR A 407 1.49 18.32 6.00
CA THR A 407 0.12 17.82 5.97
C THR A 407 -0.87 18.87 6.48
N SER A 408 -2.02 19.01 5.82
CA SER A 408 -3.06 19.97 6.18
C SER A 408 -3.85 19.51 7.42
N GLN A 409 -4.32 20.46 8.22
CA GLN A 409 -5.32 20.21 9.26
C GLN A 409 -6.72 20.02 8.69
N VAL A 410 -6.98 20.47 7.46
CA VAL A 410 -8.29 20.45 6.84
C VAL A 410 -8.62 19.04 6.31
N ASP A 411 -9.73 18.47 6.79
CA ASP A 411 -10.36 17.33 6.13
C ASP A 411 -11.14 17.84 4.90
N LEU A 412 -10.62 17.54 3.70
CA LEU A 412 -11.26 17.97 2.46
C LEU A 412 -12.64 17.35 2.28
N ASP A 413 -12.92 16.18 2.84
CA ASP A 413 -14.22 15.51 2.75
C ASP A 413 -15.28 16.29 3.51
N GLU A 414 -14.93 16.75 4.71
CA GLU A 414 -15.76 17.63 5.52
C GLU A 414 -16.00 18.96 4.78
N ALA A 415 -14.94 19.56 4.24
CA ALA A 415 -15.06 20.81 3.50
C ALA A 415 -15.95 20.68 2.25
N MET A 416 -15.81 19.58 1.48
CA MET A 416 -16.66 19.28 0.32
C MET A 416 -18.12 19.05 0.73
N ALA A 417 -18.38 18.45 1.89
CA ALA A 417 -19.74 18.26 2.40
C ALA A 417 -20.38 19.58 2.85
N LEU A 418 -19.61 20.50 3.44
CA LEU A 418 -20.10 21.78 3.94
C LEU A 418 -20.32 22.80 2.82
N PHE A 419 -19.42 22.89 1.84
CA PHE A 419 -19.42 23.96 0.84
C PHE A 419 -19.69 23.41 -0.58
N PRO A 420 -20.87 23.65 -1.16
CA PRO A 420 -21.22 23.13 -2.49
C PRO A 420 -20.27 23.57 -3.61
N HIS A 421 -19.69 24.77 -3.52
CA HIS A 421 -18.71 25.26 -4.50
C HIS A 421 -17.32 24.61 -4.34
N VAL A 422 -17.03 24.05 -3.17
CA VAL A 422 -15.82 23.25 -2.93
C VAL A 422 -16.07 21.78 -3.30
N SER A 423 -17.32 21.32 -3.24
CA SER A 423 -17.70 19.93 -3.53
C SER A 423 -17.34 19.51 -4.96
N SER A 424 -16.89 18.25 -5.08
CA SER A 424 -16.74 17.59 -6.38
C SER A 424 -17.98 16.80 -6.79
N CYS A 425 -18.98 16.62 -5.91
CA CYS A 425 -20.21 15.89 -6.21
C CYS A 425 -21.46 16.76 -6.03
N GLU A 426 -22.52 16.47 -6.79
CA GLU A 426 -23.81 17.16 -6.66
C GLU A 426 -24.42 16.88 -5.27
N THR A 427 -24.48 17.91 -4.42
CA THR A 427 -25.16 17.83 -3.13
C THR A 427 -26.66 18.01 -3.33
N ARG A 428 -27.45 16.99 -2.98
CA ARG A 428 -28.92 17.12 -2.88
C ARG A 428 -29.24 18.01 -1.67
N GLU A 429 -29.65 19.25 -1.92
CA GLU A 429 -30.10 20.13 -0.84
C GLU A 429 -31.38 19.57 -0.21
N SER A 430 -31.28 19.12 1.05
CA SER A 430 -32.44 18.78 1.87
C SER A 430 -32.94 20.07 2.53
N ASN A 431 -34.21 20.42 2.31
CA ASN A 431 -34.78 21.70 2.76
C ASN A 431 -34.94 21.82 4.29
N ASN A 432 -34.64 20.76 5.06
CA ASN A 432 -34.97 20.68 6.49
C ASN A 432 -33.75 20.84 7.44
N GLU A 433 -32.53 21.04 6.92
CA GLU A 433 -31.27 21.01 7.71
C GLU A 433 -30.50 22.35 7.69
N HIS A 434 -31.16 23.47 7.38
CA HIS A 434 -30.48 24.71 7.06
C HIS A 434 -29.72 25.34 8.24
N GLU A 435 -30.25 25.31 9.47
CA GLU A 435 -29.61 25.95 10.63
C GLU A 435 -28.38 25.20 11.12
N ALA A 436 -28.45 23.87 11.26
CA ALA A 436 -27.33 23.04 11.69
C ALA A 436 -26.17 23.08 10.68
N LEU A 437 -26.47 23.03 9.38
CA LEU A 437 -25.48 23.14 8.32
C LEU A 437 -24.80 24.52 8.31
N ASN A 438 -25.56 25.59 8.53
CA ASN A 438 -25.01 26.94 8.61
C ASN A 438 -24.12 27.13 9.86
N ALA A 439 -24.49 26.55 11.00
CA ALA A 439 -23.65 26.54 12.19
C ALA A 439 -22.33 25.78 11.95
N ALA A 440 -22.39 24.60 11.31
CA ALA A 440 -21.20 23.83 10.96
C ALA A 440 -20.28 24.57 9.97
N ARG A 441 -20.84 25.22 8.94
CA ARG A 441 -20.09 26.10 8.02
C ARG A 441 -19.40 27.25 8.75
N THR A 442 -20.09 27.89 9.68
CA THR A 442 -19.55 29.01 10.47
C THR A 442 -18.41 28.54 11.37
N LEU A 443 -18.58 27.38 12.01
CA LEU A 443 -17.55 26.78 12.85
C LEU A 443 -16.31 26.39 12.01
N PHE A 444 -16.52 25.78 10.84
CA PHE A 444 -15.44 25.42 9.95
C PHE A 444 -14.67 26.66 9.48
N GLU A 445 -15.36 27.71 9.03
CA GLU A 445 -14.72 28.97 8.60
C GLU A 445 -13.93 29.63 9.74
N HIS A 446 -14.42 29.53 10.97
CA HIS A 446 -13.70 30.05 12.14
C HIS A 446 -12.39 29.28 12.40
N HIS A 447 -12.38 27.96 12.21
CA HIS A 447 -11.17 27.14 12.39
C HIS A 447 -10.21 27.23 11.20
N PHE A 448 -10.75 27.31 9.98
CA PHE A 448 -10.00 27.29 8.73
C PHE A 448 -10.34 28.49 7.84
N PRO A 449 -10.06 29.73 8.31
CA PRO A 449 -10.40 30.93 7.57
C PRO A 449 -9.74 30.94 6.20
N GLY A 450 -10.49 31.31 5.16
CA GLY A 450 -10.00 31.43 3.80
C GLY A 450 -9.85 30.12 3.02
N PHE A 451 -10.02 28.94 3.64
CA PHE A 451 -9.89 27.66 2.94
C PHE A 451 -10.89 27.51 1.78
N LYS A 452 -12.15 27.93 1.99
CA LYS A 452 -13.20 27.83 0.95
C LYS A 452 -12.87 28.61 -0.32
N ASP A 453 -12.05 29.66 -0.20
CA ASP A 453 -11.66 30.56 -1.28
C ASP A 453 -10.32 30.14 -1.92
N ALA A 454 -9.67 29.10 -1.40
CA ALA A 454 -8.40 28.59 -1.90
C ALA A 454 -8.56 28.01 -3.31
N LYS A 455 -7.70 28.43 -4.23
CA LYS A 455 -7.78 28.00 -5.63
C LYS A 455 -7.18 26.61 -5.82
N TYR A 456 -7.89 25.76 -6.56
CA TYR A 456 -7.45 24.41 -6.86
C TYR A 456 -7.60 24.07 -8.33
N ILE A 457 -6.93 22.99 -8.72
CA ILE A 457 -7.16 22.27 -9.97
C ILE A 457 -7.44 20.80 -9.66
N ASP A 458 -8.21 20.12 -10.49
CA ASP A 458 -8.67 18.75 -10.23
C ASP A 458 -8.60 17.83 -11.47
N ALA A 459 -8.52 16.53 -11.22
CA ALA A 459 -8.58 15.53 -12.28
C ALA A 459 -9.15 14.21 -11.76
N ILE A 460 -9.74 13.44 -12.67
CA ILE A 460 -9.85 12.00 -12.52
C ILE A 460 -8.69 11.41 -13.33
N LEU A 461 -7.82 10.65 -12.65
CA LEU A 461 -6.69 9.93 -13.22
C LEU A 461 -7.10 8.49 -13.46
N GLY A 462 -7.00 8.02 -14.70
CA GLY A 462 -7.36 6.67 -15.13
C GLY A 462 -6.17 5.82 -15.60
N PRO A 463 -6.37 4.51 -15.85
CA PRO A 463 -5.31 3.61 -16.26
C PRO A 463 -4.56 4.09 -17.51
N GLY A 464 -3.22 4.08 -17.45
CA GLY A 464 -2.35 4.54 -18.54
C GLY A 464 -2.02 6.03 -18.51
N GLU A 465 -2.60 6.81 -17.60
CA GLU A 465 -2.27 8.22 -17.40
C GLU A 465 -1.18 8.41 -16.34
N CYS A 466 -0.32 9.40 -16.53
CA CYS A 466 0.68 9.83 -15.55
C CYS A 466 0.45 11.28 -15.13
N LEU A 467 0.31 11.53 -13.83
CA LEU A 467 0.25 12.87 -13.28
C LEU A 467 1.64 13.34 -12.84
N TYR A 468 2.13 14.41 -13.44
CA TYR A 468 3.27 15.15 -12.92
C TYR A 468 2.84 16.09 -11.80
N LEU A 469 3.47 15.94 -10.65
CA LEU A 469 3.31 16.76 -9.44
C LEU A 469 4.64 17.48 -9.17
N PRO A 470 4.71 18.81 -9.39
CA PRO A 470 5.87 19.57 -9.01
C PRO A 470 6.04 19.60 -7.49
N VAL A 471 7.29 19.60 -7.02
CA VAL A 471 7.60 19.70 -5.59
C VAL A 471 6.92 20.91 -4.95
N GLY A 472 6.34 20.70 -3.77
CA GLY A 472 5.58 21.73 -3.03
C GLY A 472 4.11 21.89 -3.36
N TRP A 473 3.61 21.25 -4.41
CA TRP A 473 2.17 21.26 -4.67
C TRP A 473 1.44 20.41 -3.65
N TRP A 474 0.42 21.01 -3.03
CA TRP A 474 -0.46 20.31 -2.12
C TRP A 474 -1.39 19.42 -2.92
N HIS A 475 -1.54 18.17 -2.51
CA HIS A 475 -2.33 17.20 -3.23
C HIS A 475 -3.17 16.34 -2.28
N TYR A 476 -4.43 16.16 -2.66
CA TYR A 476 -5.38 15.25 -2.06
C TYR A 476 -5.75 14.20 -3.12
N ILE A 477 -5.78 12.93 -2.72
CA ILE A 477 -6.08 11.82 -3.63
C ILE A 477 -7.11 10.90 -2.99
N ARG A 478 -8.16 10.56 -3.75
CA ARG A 478 -9.17 9.57 -3.36
C ARG A 478 -9.35 8.54 -4.45
N SER A 479 -9.27 7.25 -4.11
CA SER A 479 -9.60 6.17 -5.04
C SER A 479 -11.11 6.11 -5.26
N LEU A 480 -11.55 6.20 -6.52
CA LEU A 480 -12.96 6.13 -6.92
C LEU A 480 -13.41 4.67 -7.14
N THR A 481 -12.47 3.82 -7.55
CA THR A 481 -12.63 2.36 -7.70
C THR A 481 -11.48 1.68 -6.95
N PRO A 482 -11.47 0.34 -6.79
CA PRO A 482 -10.23 -0.36 -6.48
C PRO A 482 -9.11 0.09 -7.41
N SER A 483 -7.97 0.46 -6.84
CA SER A 483 -6.94 1.23 -7.53
C SER A 483 -5.55 0.73 -7.21
N PHE A 484 -4.68 0.70 -8.23
CA PHE A 484 -3.24 0.47 -8.12
C PHE A 484 -2.49 1.56 -8.90
N SER A 485 -1.68 2.36 -8.20
CA SER A 485 -0.81 3.39 -8.78
C SER A 485 0.64 3.19 -8.38
N VAL A 486 1.56 3.74 -9.16
CA VAL A 486 3.00 3.78 -8.87
C VAL A 486 3.46 5.23 -8.87
N SER A 487 4.06 5.70 -7.79
CA SER A 487 4.68 7.03 -7.73
C SER A 487 6.19 6.93 -7.90
N PHE A 488 6.78 7.85 -8.65
CA PHE A 488 8.23 8.00 -8.82
C PHE A 488 8.66 9.36 -8.29
N TRP A 489 9.38 9.37 -7.17
CA TRP A 489 9.96 10.59 -6.60
C TRP A 489 11.34 10.86 -7.19
N PHE A 490 11.58 12.07 -7.70
CA PHE A 490 12.83 12.47 -8.34
C PHE A 490 13.19 13.95 -8.04
N ASN A 491 14.47 14.33 -8.20
CA ASN A 491 14.96 15.69 -7.97
C ASN A 491 16.24 16.06 -8.73
#